data_AF-A0A075LQC0-F1
#
_entry.id   AF-A0A075LQC0-F1
#
_cell.length_a   1.000
_cell.length_b   1.000
_cell.length_c   1.000
_cell.angle_alpha   90.00
_cell.angle_beta   90.00
_cell.angle_gamma   90.00
#
_symmetry.space_group_name_H-M   'P 1'
#
loop_
_entity.id
_entity.type
_entity.pdbx_description
1 polymer ?
#
loop_
_entity_poly.entity_id
_entity_poly.type
_entity_poly.pdbx_seq_one_letter_code
_entity_poly.pdbx_strand_id
1 'polypeptide(L)'
;MRRVLVLLTLLLLSPLTSAGYYVILDEDLATLEPYAQKIADFHNGTLIVSDFSNLSFLQDGDYALFVVDYSKFSADFVYSLYDSLDFDGDGIYNPILGFYPVNSEDGFKSWVKSLTSPMSGAALFVRRDGMSYGEYLTRSQNASLIWIYGHGDPLGVDLITWRFDREHMGNPKGKAFIFESCSVGEVWKTGKPLVLDLLAGGSLAVVASTDMGGVSYLPQELWLSNYSLGKLVQINNAYFMKIGVSPKVVLFGDPALKFSSEKRFTEVSILEAGIFKYLFPEVNGHIYLPSGEKPGTLGGIFLAAKIYYGVLNPVSLWDSIVTQDGIFPLLLLVYALIPALNFKRIRRRDVALSLTASLVVFIPLALISEDGPSSLQVSAKIIILWALALLSSLTLQKMRYLFLLLMLPFLMVIFAGIAGLVSLSYALFVSLVFVIVTVIVSVLLYVLVFGFEAVSRGKKA
;
A
#
# COMPACT_ATOMS: atom_id res chain seq x y z
N MET A 1 -32.09 33.03 -28.48
CA MET A 1 -31.44 31.81 -29.00
C MET A 1 -29.99 32.01 -29.42
N ARG A 2 -29.64 33.02 -30.25
CA ARG A 2 -28.25 33.22 -30.72
C ARG A 2 -27.22 33.43 -29.60
N ARG A 3 -27.56 34.15 -28.51
CA ARG A 3 -26.68 34.34 -27.34
C ARG A 3 -26.50 33.08 -26.48
N VAL A 4 -27.54 32.23 -26.40
CA VAL A 4 -27.48 30.94 -25.69
C VAL A 4 -26.63 29.95 -26.48
N LEU A 5 -26.72 29.96 -27.82
CA LEU A 5 -25.89 29.14 -28.69
C LEU A 5 -24.41 29.56 -28.61
N VAL A 6 -24.10 30.86 -28.59
CA VAL A 6 -22.72 31.37 -28.44
C VAL A 6 -22.13 30.98 -27.08
N LEU A 7 -22.92 31.03 -26.00
CA LEU A 7 -22.47 30.59 -24.67
C LEU A 7 -22.20 29.08 -24.64
N LEU A 8 -23.08 28.27 -25.24
CA LEU A 8 -22.89 26.81 -25.38
C LEU A 8 -21.68 26.47 -26.27
N THR A 9 -21.44 27.25 -27.33
CA THR A 9 -20.27 27.04 -28.21
C THR A 9 -18.98 27.45 -27.51
N LEU A 10 -18.99 28.50 -26.66
CA LEU A 10 -17.86 28.88 -25.81
C LEU A 10 -17.59 27.86 -24.69
N LEU A 11 -18.62 27.25 -24.11
CA LEU A 11 -18.49 26.12 -23.16
C LEU A 11 -18.00 24.83 -23.83
N LEU A 12 -18.33 24.62 -25.11
CA LEU A 12 -17.81 23.52 -25.94
C LEU A 12 -16.41 23.81 -26.55
N LEU A 13 -15.95 25.07 -26.46
CA LEU A 13 -14.63 25.54 -26.89
C LEU A 13 -13.68 25.85 -25.72
N SER A 14 -14.14 25.74 -24.47
CA SER A 14 -13.23 25.45 -23.37
C SER A 14 -12.42 24.25 -23.83
N PRO A 15 -11.06 24.32 -23.88
CA PRO A 15 -10.31 23.11 -24.12
C PRO A 15 -10.85 22.12 -23.09
N LEU A 16 -11.32 20.93 -23.53
CA LEU A 16 -11.21 19.78 -22.64
C LEU A 16 -9.76 19.82 -22.22
N THR A 17 -9.50 20.25 -20.98
CA THR A 17 -8.17 20.60 -20.52
C THR A 17 -7.37 19.32 -20.63
N SER A 18 -6.51 19.25 -21.63
CA SER A 18 -5.44 18.28 -21.65
C SER A 18 -4.69 18.51 -20.36
N ALA A 19 -4.54 17.48 -19.53
CA ALA A 19 -3.68 17.54 -18.36
C ALA A 19 -2.37 18.25 -18.71
N GLY A 20 -2.08 19.34 -17.99
CA GLY A 20 -0.84 20.09 -18.12
C GLY A 20 0.29 19.40 -17.37
N TYR A 21 1.53 19.73 -17.73
CA TYR A 21 2.69 19.42 -16.90
C TYR A 21 3.28 20.72 -16.37
N TYR A 22 3.42 20.83 -15.05
CA TYR A 22 3.94 22.01 -14.39
C TYR A 22 5.22 21.65 -13.64
N VAL A 23 6.27 22.45 -13.86
CA VAL A 23 7.44 22.47 -12.99
C VAL A 23 7.27 23.67 -12.08
N ILE A 24 7.20 23.44 -10.79
CA ILE A 24 7.00 24.49 -9.79
C ILE A 24 8.31 24.62 -9.02
N LEU A 25 9.08 25.65 -9.35
CA LEU A 25 10.41 25.91 -8.80
C LEU A 25 10.31 26.86 -7.61
N ASP A 26 10.91 26.46 -6.49
CA ASP A 26 11.09 27.33 -5.32
C ASP A 26 11.82 28.61 -5.73
N GLU A 27 11.30 29.77 -5.32
CA GLU A 27 11.91 31.07 -5.62
C GLU A 27 13.35 31.21 -5.09
N ASP A 28 13.70 30.51 -4.01
CA ASP A 28 15.08 30.48 -3.49
C ASP A 28 16.06 29.75 -4.42
N LEU A 29 15.54 28.99 -5.38
CA LEU A 29 16.30 28.24 -6.38
C LEU A 29 16.25 28.88 -7.76
N ALA A 30 15.93 30.18 -7.87
CA ALA A 30 15.79 30.89 -9.15
C ALA A 30 17.00 30.75 -10.09
N THR A 31 18.21 30.53 -9.58
CA THR A 31 19.41 30.26 -10.41
C THR A 31 19.30 28.97 -11.23
N LEU A 32 18.42 28.05 -10.85
CA LEU A 32 18.15 26.77 -11.51
C LEU A 32 17.05 26.86 -12.58
N GLU A 33 16.43 28.02 -12.78
CA GLU A 33 15.36 28.26 -13.76
C GLU A 33 15.70 27.71 -15.16
N PRO A 34 16.92 27.92 -15.74
CA PRO A 34 17.24 27.39 -17.07
C PRO A 34 17.26 25.85 -17.15
N TYR A 35 17.39 25.17 -16.02
CA TYR A 35 17.36 23.71 -15.93
C TYR A 35 15.95 23.20 -15.64
N ALA A 36 15.20 23.88 -14.77
CA ALA A 36 13.79 23.61 -14.55
C ALA A 36 12.96 23.79 -15.83
N GLN A 37 13.27 24.83 -16.63
CA GLN A 37 12.64 25.07 -17.93
C GLN A 37 12.87 23.91 -18.90
N LYS A 38 14.04 23.27 -18.89
CA LYS A 38 14.29 22.10 -19.74
C LYS A 38 13.39 20.92 -19.39
N ILE A 39 13.03 20.75 -18.13
CA ILE A 39 12.08 19.72 -17.70
C ILE A 39 10.69 20.05 -18.23
N ALA A 40 10.26 21.31 -18.08
CA ALA A 40 8.99 21.78 -18.61
C ALA A 40 8.94 21.58 -20.14
N ASP A 41 9.95 22.05 -20.88
CA ASP A 41 10.05 21.90 -22.33
C ASP A 41 10.01 20.43 -22.76
N PHE A 42 10.68 19.54 -22.03
CA PHE A 42 10.69 18.10 -22.30
C PHE A 42 9.28 17.48 -22.26
N HIS A 43 8.43 17.95 -21.35
CA HIS A 43 7.04 17.50 -21.21
C HIS A 43 6.02 18.41 -21.93
N ASN A 44 6.48 19.38 -22.72
CA ASN A 44 5.63 20.44 -23.29
C ASN A 44 4.75 21.13 -22.22
N GLY A 45 5.36 21.35 -21.06
CA GLY A 45 4.77 21.89 -19.85
C GLY A 45 5.08 23.36 -19.61
N THR A 46 4.75 23.84 -18.42
CA THR A 46 4.93 25.22 -17.97
C THR A 46 5.84 25.26 -16.74
N LEU A 47 6.81 26.17 -16.74
CA LEU A 47 7.60 26.50 -15.55
C LEU A 47 6.92 27.63 -14.78
N ILE A 48 6.82 27.47 -13.46
CA ILE A 48 6.31 28.48 -12.54
C ILE A 48 7.31 28.62 -11.41
N VAL A 49 7.77 29.83 -11.14
CA VAL A 49 8.55 30.16 -9.94
C VAL A 49 7.58 30.58 -8.85
N SER A 50 7.66 29.97 -7.67
CA SER A 50 6.65 30.11 -6.61
C SER A 50 7.23 29.87 -5.22
N ASP A 51 6.61 30.48 -4.21
CA ASP A 51 6.78 30.18 -2.78
C ASP A 51 5.82 29.07 -2.30
N PHE A 52 5.07 28.46 -3.23
CA PHE A 52 4.04 27.45 -3.03
C PHE A 52 2.77 27.92 -2.31
N SER A 53 2.59 29.23 -2.08
CA SER A 53 1.43 29.78 -1.38
C SER A 53 0.14 29.79 -2.22
N ASN A 54 0.27 29.85 -3.55
CA ASN A 54 -0.87 29.86 -4.47
C ASN A 54 -0.70 28.81 -5.58
N LEU A 55 -1.51 27.76 -5.50
CA LEU A 55 -1.52 26.64 -6.44
C LEU A 55 -2.86 26.48 -7.17
N SER A 56 -3.72 27.52 -7.15
CA SER A 56 -5.08 27.47 -7.72
C SER A 56 -5.14 27.32 -9.24
N PHE A 57 -3.99 27.35 -9.91
CA PHE A 57 -3.89 27.13 -11.36
C PHE A 57 -3.83 25.65 -11.71
N LEU A 58 -3.48 24.77 -10.76
CA LEU A 58 -3.48 23.33 -10.94
C LEU A 58 -4.92 22.81 -11.00
N GLN A 59 -5.13 21.79 -11.81
CA GLN A 59 -6.41 21.12 -12.01
C GLN A 59 -6.28 19.60 -11.84
N ASP A 60 -7.43 18.94 -11.78
CA ASP A 60 -7.52 17.49 -11.69
C ASP A 60 -6.77 16.80 -12.83
N GLY A 61 -5.83 15.93 -12.47
CA GLY A 61 -5.05 15.15 -13.42
C GLY A 61 -3.85 15.88 -14.03
N ASP A 62 -3.63 17.17 -13.73
CA ASP A 62 -2.37 17.85 -14.06
C ASP A 62 -1.19 17.15 -13.40
N TYR A 63 -0.03 17.15 -14.05
CA TYR A 63 1.23 16.73 -13.46
C TYR A 63 1.93 17.93 -12.85
N ALA A 64 2.39 17.81 -11.61
CA ALA A 64 3.16 18.86 -10.94
C ALA A 64 4.44 18.29 -10.32
N LEU A 65 5.59 18.76 -10.80
CA LEU A 65 6.90 18.51 -10.22
C LEU A 65 7.31 19.72 -9.37
N PHE A 66 7.33 19.54 -8.05
CA PHE A 66 7.82 20.54 -7.11
C PHE A 66 9.34 20.41 -6.97
N VAL A 67 10.08 21.44 -7.41
CA VAL A 67 11.53 21.54 -7.23
C VAL A 67 11.79 22.47 -6.05
N VAL A 68 12.21 21.90 -4.93
CA VAL A 68 12.15 22.57 -3.61
C VAL A 68 13.54 22.64 -2.99
N ASP A 69 13.89 23.74 -2.32
CA ASP A 69 15.13 23.79 -1.55
C ASP A 69 15.09 22.73 -0.43
N TYR A 70 16.14 21.90 -0.35
CA TYR A 70 16.19 20.80 0.62
C TYR A 70 16.06 21.28 2.08
N SER A 71 16.50 22.49 2.41
CA SER A 71 16.37 23.04 3.76
C SER A 71 14.93 23.31 4.19
N LYS A 72 14.01 23.51 3.24
CA LYS A 72 12.57 23.65 3.49
C LYS A 72 11.83 22.32 3.40
N PHE A 73 12.42 21.31 2.78
CA PHE A 73 11.77 20.05 2.49
C PHE A 73 11.61 19.19 3.75
N SER A 74 10.36 19.05 4.20
CA SER A 74 9.99 18.37 5.45
C SER A 74 8.69 17.58 5.29
N ALA A 75 8.37 16.74 6.27
CA ALA A 75 7.07 16.06 6.34
C ALA A 75 5.91 17.06 6.30
N ASP A 76 5.97 18.10 7.14
CA ASP A 76 4.93 19.13 7.23
C ASP A 76 4.72 19.83 5.89
N PHE A 77 5.81 20.16 5.19
CA PHE A 77 5.74 20.74 3.85
C PHE A 77 5.02 19.81 2.86
N VAL A 78 5.45 18.54 2.77
CA VAL A 78 4.86 17.57 1.83
C VAL A 78 3.37 17.34 2.12
N TYR A 79 3.01 17.13 3.40
CA TYR A 79 1.61 16.90 3.77
C TYR A 79 0.76 18.16 3.61
N SER A 80 1.28 19.36 3.89
CA SER A 80 0.55 20.60 3.62
C SER A 80 0.23 20.80 2.14
N LEU A 81 1.09 20.32 1.24
CA LEU A 81 0.82 20.32 -0.20
C LEU A 81 -0.24 19.30 -0.59
N TYR A 82 -0.21 18.09 -0.02
CA TYR A 82 -1.28 17.12 -0.25
C TYR A 82 -2.64 17.65 0.23
N ASP A 83 -2.70 18.26 1.41
CA ASP A 83 -3.93 18.81 1.98
C ASP A 83 -4.45 20.02 1.19
N SER A 84 -3.57 20.90 0.72
CA SER A 84 -3.98 22.09 -0.05
C SER A 84 -4.40 21.81 -1.49
N LEU A 85 -4.05 20.62 -2.01
CA LEU A 85 -4.34 20.18 -3.37
C LEU A 85 -5.47 19.14 -3.43
N ASP A 86 -6.12 18.87 -2.30
CA ASP A 86 -7.40 18.18 -2.19
C ASP A 86 -8.53 19.19 -2.42
N PHE A 87 -8.91 19.38 -3.69
CA PHE A 87 -9.82 20.45 -4.11
C PHE A 87 -11.29 20.15 -3.79
N ASP A 88 -11.67 18.88 -3.73
CA ASP A 88 -13.02 18.42 -3.44
C ASP A 88 -13.21 18.01 -1.97
N GLY A 89 -12.13 17.95 -1.19
CA GLY A 89 -12.15 17.64 0.24
C GLY A 89 -12.47 16.18 0.52
N ASP A 90 -12.23 15.30 -0.46
CA ASP A 90 -12.46 13.87 -0.33
C ASP A 90 -11.31 13.14 0.39
N GLY A 91 -10.25 13.89 0.70
CA GLY A 91 -9.03 13.40 1.30
C GLY A 91 -8.07 12.80 0.29
N ILE A 92 -8.10 13.17 -0.99
CA ILE A 92 -7.15 12.72 -2.02
C ILE A 92 -6.76 13.91 -2.90
N TYR A 93 -5.49 14.28 -2.85
CA TYR A 93 -4.94 15.33 -3.71
C TYR A 93 -5.21 15.04 -5.20
N ASN A 94 -5.69 16.05 -5.94
CA ASN A 94 -6.19 15.89 -7.32
C ASN A 94 -5.10 15.89 -8.41
N PRO A 95 -4.08 16.78 -8.38
CA PRO A 95 -2.98 16.73 -9.34
C PRO A 95 -2.01 15.57 -9.05
N ILE A 96 -1.30 15.12 -10.06
CA ILE A 96 -0.33 14.03 -9.99
C ILE A 96 1.03 14.62 -9.59
N LEU A 97 1.46 14.33 -8.35
CA LEU A 97 2.61 15.00 -7.74
C LEU A 97 3.92 14.22 -7.82
N GLY A 98 5.01 14.96 -8.00
CA GLY A 98 6.39 14.51 -7.77
C GLY A 98 7.21 15.62 -7.11
N PHE A 99 8.25 15.23 -6.38
CA PHE A 99 9.09 16.16 -5.61
C PHE A 99 10.57 15.99 -5.95
N TYR A 100 11.29 17.08 -6.15
CA TYR A 100 12.74 17.07 -6.24
C TYR A 100 13.34 17.98 -5.16
N PRO A 101 13.81 17.43 -4.03
CA PRO A 101 14.51 18.20 -3.02
C PRO A 101 15.94 18.51 -3.50
N VAL A 102 16.23 19.78 -3.77
CA VAL A 102 17.54 20.22 -4.24
C VAL A 102 18.48 20.40 -3.05
N ASN A 103 19.42 19.47 -2.89
CA ASN A 103 20.51 19.58 -1.91
C ASN A 103 21.85 20.03 -2.55
N SER A 104 21.92 20.04 -3.88
CA SER A 104 23.08 20.42 -4.68
C SER A 104 22.66 20.80 -6.09
N GLU A 105 23.12 21.96 -6.55
CA GLU A 105 22.92 22.43 -7.92
C GLU A 105 23.49 21.44 -8.95
N ASP A 106 24.69 20.90 -8.71
CA ASP A 106 25.30 19.92 -9.61
C ASP A 106 24.51 18.60 -9.65
N GLY A 107 23.96 18.20 -8.49
CA GLY A 107 23.05 17.06 -8.39
C GLY A 107 21.80 17.23 -9.26
N PHE A 108 21.14 18.38 -9.13
CA PHE A 108 19.96 18.71 -9.95
C PHE A 108 20.29 18.76 -11.44
N LYS A 109 21.38 19.43 -11.84
CA LYS A 109 21.82 19.48 -13.24
C LYS A 109 22.11 18.09 -13.81
N SER A 110 22.73 17.22 -13.01
CA SER A 110 23.01 15.82 -13.39
C SER A 110 21.72 15.02 -13.57
N TRP A 111 20.77 15.21 -12.68
CA TRP A 111 19.46 14.59 -12.75
C TRP A 111 18.66 15.02 -13.98
N VAL A 112 18.60 16.33 -14.27
CA VAL A 112 17.93 16.89 -15.48
C VAL A 112 18.49 16.26 -16.76
N LYS A 113 19.81 16.09 -16.85
CA LYS A 113 20.45 15.40 -18.00
C LYS A 113 20.08 13.93 -18.08
N SER A 114 19.74 13.31 -16.95
CA SER A 114 19.36 11.90 -16.90
C SER A 114 17.94 11.67 -17.41
N LEU A 115 17.04 12.65 -17.33
CA LEU A 115 15.65 12.56 -17.84
C LEU A 115 15.57 12.23 -19.34
N THR A 116 16.57 12.62 -20.14
CA THR A 116 16.63 12.28 -21.56
C THR A 116 17.21 10.89 -21.84
N SER A 117 17.56 10.12 -20.80
CA SER A 117 18.14 8.78 -20.97
C SER A 117 17.05 7.83 -21.47
N PRO A 118 17.35 7.00 -22.49
CA PRO A 118 16.36 6.04 -23.01
C PRO A 118 15.95 5.06 -21.92
N MET A 119 14.64 4.98 -21.68
CA MET A 119 14.05 3.97 -20.80
C MET A 119 13.80 2.70 -21.61
N SER A 120 14.75 1.76 -21.52
CA SER A 120 14.58 0.42 -22.09
C SER A 120 15.12 -0.59 -21.10
N GLY A 121 14.28 -1.51 -20.65
CA GLY A 121 14.68 -2.53 -19.70
C GLY A 121 13.49 -3.17 -19.02
N ALA A 122 13.68 -4.40 -18.52
CA ALA A 122 12.66 -5.10 -17.76
C ALA A 122 12.52 -4.49 -16.34
N ALA A 123 11.51 -4.94 -15.61
CA ALA A 123 11.44 -4.71 -14.18
C ALA A 123 12.26 -5.76 -13.43
N LEU A 124 12.90 -5.33 -12.34
CA LEU A 124 13.56 -6.22 -11.39
C LEU A 124 12.85 -6.14 -10.05
N PHE A 125 12.33 -7.28 -9.59
CA PHE A 125 11.71 -7.41 -8.26
C PHE A 125 12.71 -8.06 -7.31
N VAL A 126 13.13 -7.32 -6.28
CA VAL A 126 14.07 -7.75 -5.25
C VAL A 126 13.30 -7.92 -3.96
N ARG A 127 13.13 -9.16 -3.50
CA ARG A 127 12.51 -9.47 -2.21
C ARG A 127 13.57 -9.77 -1.17
N ARG A 128 13.27 -9.44 0.09
CA ARG A 128 14.00 -9.90 1.28
C ARG A 128 14.25 -11.41 1.14
N ASP A 129 15.49 -11.85 1.35
CA ASP A 129 16.00 -13.23 1.14
C ASP A 129 16.01 -13.79 -0.31
N GLY A 130 15.40 -13.11 -1.27
CA GLY A 130 15.20 -13.66 -2.61
C GLY A 130 16.38 -13.50 -3.58
N MET A 131 17.40 -12.71 -3.23
CA MET A 131 18.48 -12.36 -4.16
C MET A 131 19.79 -11.98 -3.46
N SER A 132 20.92 -12.48 -3.96
CA SER A 132 22.26 -12.05 -3.51
C SER A 132 22.69 -10.72 -4.16
N TYR A 133 23.62 -9.99 -3.53
CA TYR A 133 24.12 -8.73 -4.09
C TYR A 133 24.75 -8.90 -5.48
N GLY A 134 25.50 -9.98 -5.72
CA GLY A 134 26.10 -10.25 -7.03
C GLY A 134 25.06 -10.52 -8.13
N GLU A 135 23.97 -11.21 -7.78
CA GLU A 135 22.84 -11.40 -8.69
C GLU A 135 22.14 -10.07 -8.99
N TYR A 136 21.90 -9.26 -7.94
CA TYR A 136 21.33 -7.92 -8.07
C TYR A 136 22.14 -7.05 -9.04
N LEU A 137 23.47 -6.96 -8.86
CA LEU A 137 24.34 -6.18 -9.75
C LEU A 137 24.24 -6.61 -11.20
N THR A 138 24.14 -7.93 -11.45
CA THR A 138 24.04 -8.46 -12.81
C THR A 138 22.68 -8.13 -13.44
N ARG A 139 21.59 -8.34 -12.70
CA ARG A 139 20.23 -8.18 -13.22
C ARG A 139 19.81 -6.70 -13.33
N SER A 140 20.29 -5.85 -12.43
CA SER A 140 19.97 -4.43 -12.41
C SER A 140 20.50 -3.68 -13.63
N GLN A 141 21.55 -4.17 -14.31
CA GLN A 141 22.10 -3.53 -15.51
C GLN A 141 21.05 -3.37 -16.63
N ASN A 142 20.17 -4.36 -16.79
CA ASN A 142 19.13 -4.38 -17.82
C ASN A 142 17.74 -3.97 -17.28
N ALA A 143 17.68 -3.49 -16.04
CA ALA A 143 16.44 -3.06 -15.42
C ALA A 143 16.22 -1.56 -15.62
N SER A 144 14.98 -1.19 -15.97
CA SER A 144 14.50 0.21 -16.01
C SER A 144 13.73 0.57 -14.74
N LEU A 145 13.02 -0.41 -14.17
CA LEU A 145 12.35 -0.33 -12.88
C LEU A 145 12.95 -1.33 -11.91
N ILE A 146 13.31 -0.89 -10.70
CA ILE A 146 13.77 -1.76 -9.63
C ILE A 146 12.82 -1.60 -8.44
N TRP A 147 12.14 -2.67 -8.08
CA TRP A 147 11.24 -2.73 -6.94
C TRP A 147 11.89 -3.54 -5.82
N ILE A 148 11.94 -3.00 -4.61
CA ILE A 148 12.72 -3.56 -3.50
C ILE A 148 11.83 -3.69 -2.27
N TYR A 149 11.76 -4.90 -1.72
CA TYR A 149 11.01 -5.23 -0.50
C TYR A 149 11.94 -5.70 0.61
N GLY A 150 11.91 -5.00 1.75
CA GLY A 150 12.74 -5.28 2.92
C GLY A 150 12.46 -4.34 4.08
N HIS A 151 13.32 -4.38 5.11
CA HIS A 151 13.22 -3.44 6.22
C HIS A 151 13.99 -2.16 5.90
N GLY A 152 13.28 -1.04 5.83
CA GLY A 152 13.86 0.23 5.42
C GLY A 152 14.09 1.19 6.58
N ASP A 153 15.04 2.09 6.33
CA ASP A 153 15.24 3.35 7.03
C ASP A 153 15.77 4.38 6.00
N PRO A 154 15.92 5.67 6.35
CA PRO A 154 16.37 6.69 5.39
C PRO A 154 17.75 6.43 4.74
N LEU A 155 18.58 5.56 5.31
CA LEU A 155 19.91 5.22 4.79
C LEU A 155 19.90 3.99 3.87
N GLY A 156 18.82 3.21 3.83
CA GLY A 156 18.76 2.01 2.99
C GLY A 156 17.73 0.96 3.42
N VAL A 157 17.81 -0.19 2.74
CA VAL A 157 16.90 -1.33 2.93
C VAL A 157 17.68 -2.59 3.23
N ASP A 158 17.43 -3.18 4.38
CA ASP A 158 17.97 -4.48 4.80
C ASP A 158 17.23 -5.64 4.12
N LEU A 159 17.98 -6.44 3.37
CA LEU A 159 17.52 -7.62 2.63
C LEU A 159 18.01 -8.94 3.28
N ILE A 160 18.40 -8.89 4.56
CA ILE A 160 18.98 -9.96 5.40
C ILE A 160 20.44 -10.28 5.04
N THR A 161 20.69 -10.69 3.79
CA THR A 161 22.01 -11.18 3.38
C THR A 161 22.94 -10.07 2.91
N TRP A 162 22.38 -8.92 2.57
CA TRP A 162 23.05 -7.68 2.22
C TRP A 162 22.07 -6.53 2.41
N ARG A 163 22.57 -5.30 2.32
CA ARG A 163 21.77 -4.08 2.46
C ARG A 163 21.82 -3.30 1.16
N PHE A 164 20.67 -2.86 0.67
CA PHE A 164 20.60 -1.86 -0.39
C PHE A 164 20.82 -0.49 0.22
N ASP A 165 21.97 0.10 -0.02
CA ASP A 165 22.37 1.41 0.48
C ASP A 165 23.23 2.15 -0.57
N ARG A 166 23.84 3.27 -0.18
CA ARG A 166 24.70 4.09 -1.04
C ARG A 166 25.86 3.29 -1.67
N GLU A 167 26.43 2.33 -0.96
CA GLU A 167 27.57 1.53 -1.45
C GLU A 167 27.12 0.35 -2.32
N HIS A 168 25.86 -0.07 -2.16
CA HIS A 168 25.30 -1.27 -2.78
C HIS A 168 24.13 -1.00 -3.75
N MET A 169 23.88 0.25 -4.13
CA MET A 169 22.78 0.59 -5.06
C MET A 169 23.06 0.27 -6.53
N GLY A 170 24.31 -0.02 -6.90
CA GLY A 170 24.70 -0.26 -8.30
C GLY A 170 24.71 1.03 -9.14
N ASN A 171 24.33 0.95 -10.42
CA ASN A 171 24.21 2.12 -11.30
C ASN A 171 22.75 2.60 -11.38
N PRO A 172 22.39 3.71 -10.68
CA PRO A 172 21.01 4.20 -10.66
C PRO A 172 20.60 4.98 -11.91
N LYS A 173 21.54 5.33 -12.79
CA LYS A 173 21.27 6.21 -13.93
C LYS A 173 20.19 5.64 -14.86
N GLY A 174 19.19 6.46 -15.16
CA GLY A 174 18.11 6.13 -16.09
C GLY A 174 17.10 5.11 -15.55
N LYS A 175 17.09 4.86 -14.24
CA LYS A 175 16.21 3.89 -13.58
C LYS A 175 15.25 4.58 -12.64
N ALA A 176 14.12 3.94 -12.37
CA ALA A 176 13.34 4.26 -11.18
C ALA A 176 13.40 3.15 -10.14
N PHE A 177 13.24 3.57 -8.90
CA PHE A 177 13.21 2.69 -7.74
C PHE A 177 11.87 2.80 -7.02
N ILE A 178 11.38 1.67 -6.55
CA ILE A 178 10.20 1.60 -5.70
C ILE A 178 10.60 0.83 -4.46
N PHE A 179 10.52 1.48 -3.31
CA PHE A 179 10.88 0.90 -2.03
C PHE A 179 9.63 0.48 -1.27
N GLU A 180 9.32 -0.81 -1.30
CA GLU A 180 8.38 -1.45 -0.40
C GLU A 180 9.06 -1.68 0.96
N SER A 181 9.41 -0.57 1.63
CA SER A 181 10.20 -0.56 2.87
C SER A 181 9.88 0.67 3.72
N CYS A 182 9.93 0.51 5.05
CA CYS A 182 9.62 1.58 6.00
C CYS A 182 10.56 2.79 5.84
N SER A 183 10.05 4.01 6.03
CA SER A 183 10.82 5.23 6.26
C SER A 183 11.91 5.66 5.25
N VAL A 184 12.11 4.96 4.12
CA VAL A 184 13.13 5.31 3.12
C VAL A 184 12.91 6.73 2.56
N GLY A 185 11.66 7.16 2.47
CA GLY A 185 11.24 8.47 1.99
C GLY A 185 11.35 9.59 3.03
N GLU A 186 11.70 9.31 4.29
CA GLU A 186 11.93 10.34 5.31
C GLU A 186 13.28 11.05 5.12
N VAL A 187 13.47 11.63 3.93
CA VAL A 187 14.75 12.21 3.49
C VAL A 187 15.26 13.28 4.45
N TRP A 188 14.35 14.01 5.09
CA TRP A 188 14.60 15.05 6.09
C TRP A 188 15.17 14.55 7.42
N LYS A 189 15.16 13.23 7.71
CA LYS A 189 15.66 12.69 8.99
C LYS A 189 17.17 12.42 9.02
N THR A 190 17.86 12.53 7.88
CA THR A 190 19.29 12.23 7.77
C THR A 190 19.99 13.21 6.85
N GLY A 191 21.29 13.44 7.08
CA GLY A 191 22.10 14.29 6.20
C GLY A 191 22.48 13.62 4.88
N LYS A 192 22.31 12.31 4.73
CA LYS A 192 22.66 11.53 3.53
C LYS A 192 21.60 10.47 3.21
N PRO A 193 20.38 10.87 2.84
CA PRO A 193 19.30 9.93 2.56
C PRO A 193 19.54 9.19 1.24
N LEU A 194 19.23 7.89 1.22
CA LEU A 194 19.39 7.02 0.05
C LEU A 194 18.68 7.59 -1.19
N VAL A 195 17.48 8.12 -1.02
CA VAL A 195 16.68 8.72 -2.10
C VAL A 195 17.45 9.82 -2.83
N LEU A 196 18.12 10.72 -2.10
CA LEU A 196 18.88 11.81 -2.72
C LEU A 196 20.17 11.28 -3.39
N ASP A 197 20.81 10.28 -2.79
CA ASP A 197 21.98 9.63 -3.42
C ASP A 197 21.58 8.94 -4.76
N LEU A 198 20.40 8.31 -4.83
CA LEU A 198 19.86 7.73 -6.07
C LEU A 198 19.56 8.79 -7.13
N LEU A 199 18.88 9.88 -6.75
CA LEU A 199 18.56 10.99 -7.66
C LEU A 199 19.83 11.67 -8.19
N ALA A 200 20.80 11.95 -7.31
CA ALA A 200 22.09 12.52 -7.70
C ALA A 200 22.89 11.58 -8.61
N GLY A 201 22.74 10.27 -8.42
CA GLY A 201 23.27 9.23 -9.31
C GLY A 201 22.56 9.12 -10.66
N GLY A 202 21.49 9.89 -10.89
CA GLY A 202 20.75 9.96 -12.15
C GLY A 202 19.54 9.03 -12.23
N SER A 203 19.04 8.53 -11.09
CA SER A 203 17.72 7.88 -11.06
C SER A 203 16.63 8.86 -11.48
N LEU A 204 15.72 8.44 -12.33
CA LEU A 204 14.64 9.27 -12.87
C LEU A 204 13.55 9.54 -11.83
N ALA A 205 13.28 8.55 -11.00
CA ALA A 205 12.26 8.62 -9.97
C ALA A 205 12.53 7.61 -8.85
N VAL A 206 12.12 7.95 -7.63
CA VAL A 206 12.14 7.07 -6.47
C VAL A 206 10.81 7.18 -5.76
N VAL A 207 10.08 6.07 -5.64
CA VAL A 207 8.88 5.98 -4.79
C VAL A 207 9.31 5.39 -3.45
N ALA A 208 9.04 6.10 -2.36
CA ALA A 208 9.45 5.65 -1.04
C ALA A 208 8.45 6.03 0.06
N SER A 209 8.33 5.18 1.08
CA SER A 209 7.46 5.41 2.25
C SER A 209 8.02 6.48 3.18
N THR A 210 7.18 7.39 3.62
CA THR A 210 7.49 8.39 4.67
C THR A 210 7.05 7.95 6.06
N ASP A 211 6.52 6.73 6.19
CA ASP A 211 6.00 6.17 7.44
C ASP A 211 6.50 4.73 7.68
N MET A 212 6.32 4.25 8.91
CA MET A 212 6.50 2.85 9.32
C MET A 212 5.40 1.94 8.71
N GLY A 213 5.69 0.65 8.51
CA GLY A 213 4.75 -0.34 7.96
C GLY A 213 4.77 -0.53 6.44
N GLY A 214 3.94 -1.46 5.91
CA GLY A 214 3.88 -1.83 4.48
C GLY A 214 3.47 -0.66 3.58
N VAL A 215 4.14 -0.49 2.44
CA VAL A 215 4.22 0.74 1.64
C VAL A 215 3.18 0.78 0.52
N SER A 216 2.71 -0.37 0.07
CA SER A 216 1.75 -0.53 -1.01
C SER A 216 0.74 -1.61 -0.68
N TYR A 217 -0.55 -1.34 -0.93
CA TYR A 217 -1.58 -2.38 -1.02
C TYR A 217 -1.63 -3.05 -2.40
N LEU A 218 -0.86 -2.51 -3.35
CA LEU A 218 -0.82 -2.95 -4.74
C LEU A 218 0.27 -4.00 -4.92
N PRO A 219 -0.04 -5.15 -5.56
CA PRO A 219 0.97 -6.11 -6.02
C PRO A 219 2.08 -5.44 -6.83
N GLN A 220 3.30 -5.93 -6.67
CA GLN A 220 4.52 -5.37 -7.28
C GLN A 220 4.37 -5.18 -8.81
N GLU A 221 3.62 -6.04 -9.50
CA GLU A 221 3.49 -5.99 -10.95
C GLU A 221 2.58 -4.84 -11.43
N LEU A 222 1.76 -4.24 -10.56
CA LEU A 222 0.91 -3.10 -10.93
C LEU A 222 1.72 -1.82 -11.17
N TRP A 223 2.95 -1.77 -10.65
CA TRP A 223 3.91 -0.72 -10.95
C TRP A 223 4.38 -0.71 -12.41
N LEU A 224 4.07 -1.77 -13.18
CA LEU A 224 4.29 -1.87 -14.63
C LEU A 224 3.01 -1.66 -15.44
N SER A 225 2.09 -0.84 -14.95
CA SER A 225 0.85 -0.53 -15.67
C SER A 225 1.04 0.51 -16.78
N ASN A 226 -0.06 0.80 -17.48
CA ASN A 226 -0.19 1.85 -18.47
C ASN A 226 -0.30 3.27 -17.89
N TYR A 227 -0.20 3.44 -16.58
CA TYR A 227 -0.21 4.73 -15.90
C TYR A 227 1.21 5.22 -15.57
N SER A 228 1.34 6.53 -15.37
CA SER A 228 2.56 7.14 -14.87
C SER A 228 2.82 6.76 -13.41
N LEU A 229 4.07 6.80 -12.96
CA LEU A 229 4.41 6.54 -11.56
C LEU A 229 3.68 7.47 -10.61
N GLY A 230 3.55 8.75 -10.95
CA GLY A 230 2.81 9.69 -10.12
C GLY A 230 1.35 9.28 -9.97
N LYS A 231 0.69 8.83 -11.06
CA LYS A 231 -0.70 8.37 -10.98
C LYS A 231 -0.81 7.10 -10.14
N LEU A 232 0.16 6.19 -10.23
CA LEU A 232 0.21 4.99 -9.42
C LEU A 232 0.43 5.29 -7.93
N VAL A 233 1.27 6.27 -7.62
CA VAL A 233 1.45 6.79 -6.26
C VAL A 233 0.16 7.42 -5.72
N GLN A 234 -0.52 8.23 -6.53
CA GLN A 234 -1.82 8.81 -6.18
C GLN A 234 -2.86 7.73 -5.88
N ILE A 235 -2.99 6.73 -6.78
CA ILE A 235 -3.88 5.59 -6.56
C ILE A 235 -3.50 4.87 -5.27
N ASN A 236 -2.23 4.55 -5.05
CA ASN A 236 -1.78 3.86 -3.84
C ASN A 236 -2.11 4.65 -2.57
N ASN A 237 -1.78 5.95 -2.53
CA ASN A 237 -2.07 6.82 -1.41
C ASN A 237 -3.59 6.92 -1.15
N ALA A 238 -4.41 6.98 -2.19
CA ALA A 238 -5.85 6.98 -2.08
C ALA A 238 -6.41 5.74 -1.34
N TYR A 239 -5.79 4.56 -1.50
CA TYR A 239 -6.18 3.38 -0.72
C TYR A 239 -5.89 3.55 0.78
N PHE A 240 -4.76 4.16 1.14
CA PHE A 240 -4.43 4.47 2.53
C PHE A 240 -5.34 5.58 3.10
N MET A 241 -5.58 6.64 2.34
CA MET A 241 -6.41 7.77 2.75
C MET A 241 -7.87 7.38 2.90
N LYS A 242 -8.39 6.47 2.06
CA LYS A 242 -9.75 5.94 2.22
C LYS A 242 -9.98 5.24 3.56
N ILE A 243 -8.95 4.59 4.09
CA ILE A 243 -8.99 3.99 5.42
C ILE A 243 -8.48 4.96 6.48
N GLY A 244 -8.33 6.25 6.20
CA GLY A 244 -7.95 7.30 7.14
C GLY A 244 -6.49 7.24 7.61
N VAL A 245 -5.58 6.79 6.75
CA VAL A 245 -4.12 6.89 6.93
C VAL A 245 -3.61 7.99 6.01
N SER A 246 -2.68 8.83 6.46
CA SER A 246 -2.06 9.87 5.63
C SER A 246 -1.39 9.28 4.37
N PRO A 247 -1.11 10.08 3.32
CA PRO A 247 -0.35 9.64 2.16
C PRO A 247 0.91 8.91 2.60
N LYS A 248 1.04 7.65 2.21
CA LYS A 248 2.09 6.79 2.76
C LYS A 248 3.38 6.86 1.95
N VAL A 249 3.25 7.13 0.66
CA VAL A 249 4.36 7.13 -0.28
C VAL A 249 4.50 8.48 -0.95
N VAL A 250 5.76 8.91 -1.08
CA VAL A 250 6.12 10.12 -1.81
C VAL A 250 6.86 9.70 -3.06
N LEU A 251 6.50 10.33 -4.18
CA LEU A 251 7.26 10.24 -5.41
C LEU A 251 8.33 11.33 -5.43
N PHE A 252 9.58 10.91 -5.44
CA PHE A 252 10.73 11.77 -5.67
C PHE A 252 11.14 11.68 -7.14
N GLY A 253 11.28 12.81 -7.84
CA GLY A 253 11.57 12.87 -9.27
C GLY A 253 10.32 12.98 -10.15
N ASP A 254 10.42 12.54 -11.41
CA ASP A 254 9.45 12.89 -12.45
C ASP A 254 8.09 12.16 -12.29
N PRO A 255 6.97 12.89 -12.07
CA PRO A 255 5.64 12.28 -11.94
C PRO A 255 5.07 11.70 -13.22
N ALA A 256 5.53 12.14 -14.40
CA ALA A 256 5.02 11.66 -15.69
C ALA A 256 5.69 10.36 -16.18
N LEU A 257 6.64 9.82 -15.40
CA LEU A 257 7.42 8.65 -15.79
C LEU A 257 6.53 7.40 -16.02
N LYS A 258 6.69 6.72 -17.15
CA LYS A 258 5.88 5.54 -17.52
C LYS A 258 6.75 4.42 -18.08
N PHE A 259 6.55 3.19 -17.59
CA PHE A 259 7.38 2.03 -17.93
C PHE A 259 6.79 1.09 -18.98
N SER A 260 5.46 1.04 -19.05
CA SER A 260 4.76 0.01 -19.79
C SER A 260 3.48 0.57 -20.41
N SER A 261 3.01 -0.08 -21.46
CA SER A 261 1.68 0.14 -22.02
C SER A 261 0.69 -0.97 -21.62
N GLU A 262 1.12 -1.93 -20.81
CA GLU A 262 0.28 -3.01 -20.33
C GLU A 262 -0.87 -2.48 -19.47
N LYS A 263 -2.10 -2.77 -19.90
CA LYS A 263 -3.29 -2.42 -19.14
C LYS A 263 -3.43 -3.33 -17.93
N ARG A 264 -2.83 -2.91 -16.81
CA ARG A 264 -2.92 -3.60 -15.51
C ARG A 264 -3.97 -3.01 -14.59
N PHE A 265 -4.57 -1.88 -14.97
CA PHE A 265 -5.74 -1.30 -14.32
C PHE A 265 -6.86 -1.12 -15.35
N THR A 266 -8.08 -1.34 -14.90
CA THR A 266 -9.32 -0.93 -15.55
C THR A 266 -9.83 0.32 -14.85
N GLU A 267 -9.91 1.40 -15.60
CA GLU A 267 -10.55 2.64 -15.16
C GLU A 267 -12.05 2.54 -15.37
N VAL A 268 -12.81 2.91 -14.35
CA VAL A 268 -14.27 2.83 -14.33
C VAL A 268 -14.79 4.14 -13.76
N SER A 269 -15.78 4.73 -14.41
CA SER A 269 -16.45 5.90 -13.85
C SER A 269 -17.17 5.55 -12.54
N ILE A 270 -17.25 6.48 -11.60
CA ILE A 270 -17.92 6.22 -10.32
C ILE A 270 -19.39 5.79 -10.46
N LEU A 271 -20.07 6.30 -11.49
CA LEU A 271 -21.46 5.96 -11.81
C LEU A 271 -21.60 4.48 -12.23
N GLU A 272 -20.60 3.93 -12.92
CA GLU A 272 -20.58 2.55 -13.40
C GLU A 272 -20.05 1.57 -12.35
N ALA A 273 -19.35 2.06 -11.32
CA ALA A 273 -18.73 1.21 -10.30
C ALA A 273 -19.72 0.48 -9.38
N GLY A 274 -20.98 0.93 -9.29
CA GLY A 274 -22.01 0.26 -8.49
C GLY A 274 -21.60 0.11 -7.01
N ILE A 275 -21.53 -1.14 -6.51
CA ILE A 275 -21.12 -1.42 -5.12
C ILE A 275 -19.61 -1.18 -4.88
N PHE A 276 -18.79 -1.22 -5.93
CA PHE A 276 -17.35 -1.10 -5.81
C PHE A 276 -16.88 0.30 -5.39
N LYS A 277 -17.71 1.35 -5.56
CA LYS A 277 -17.43 2.68 -5.01
C LYS A 277 -17.29 2.72 -3.49
N TYR A 278 -18.00 1.83 -2.80
CA TYR A 278 -17.85 1.71 -1.36
C TYR A 278 -16.57 0.96 -0.97
N LEU A 279 -16.07 0.10 -1.86
CA LEU A 279 -14.87 -0.70 -1.62
C LEU A 279 -13.61 0.06 -2.04
N PHE A 280 -13.53 0.63 -3.23
CA PHE A 280 -12.30 1.24 -3.75
C PHE A 280 -12.32 2.77 -3.67
N PRO A 281 -11.17 3.43 -3.44
CA PRO A 281 -11.11 4.89 -3.46
C PRO A 281 -11.48 5.42 -4.84
N GLU A 282 -12.17 6.55 -4.83
CA GLU A 282 -12.30 7.41 -6.00
C GLU A 282 -11.00 8.19 -6.16
N VAL A 283 -10.54 8.40 -7.39
CA VAL A 283 -9.41 9.28 -7.69
C VAL A 283 -9.76 10.02 -8.96
N ASN A 284 -9.94 11.34 -8.87
CA ASN A 284 -10.32 12.22 -9.98
C ASN A 284 -11.58 11.71 -10.73
N GLY A 285 -12.65 11.37 -10.01
CA GLY A 285 -13.92 10.91 -10.61
C GLY A 285 -13.97 9.44 -11.03
N HIS A 286 -12.88 8.69 -10.83
CA HIS A 286 -12.72 7.33 -11.35
C HIS A 286 -12.30 6.33 -10.27
N ILE A 287 -12.59 5.06 -10.51
CA ILE A 287 -12.13 3.94 -9.71
C ILE A 287 -11.17 3.08 -10.53
N TYR A 288 -10.02 2.77 -9.94
CA TYR A 288 -8.95 2.00 -10.57
C TYR A 288 -8.92 0.58 -10.01
N LEU A 289 -9.45 -0.35 -10.80
CA LEU A 289 -9.48 -1.78 -10.48
C LEU A 289 -8.28 -2.49 -11.13
N PRO A 290 -7.47 -3.28 -10.40
CA PRO A 290 -6.43 -4.08 -11.03
C PRO A 290 -7.00 -5.09 -12.05
N SER A 291 -6.21 -5.49 -13.06
CA SER A 291 -6.61 -6.37 -14.18
C SER A 291 -7.85 -5.94 -14.99
N GLY A 292 -8.00 -6.49 -16.21
CA GLY A 292 -9.10 -6.21 -17.15
C GLY A 292 -10.52 -6.58 -16.69
N GLU A 293 -10.73 -6.77 -15.39
CA GLU A 293 -12.00 -7.19 -14.78
C GLU A 293 -12.94 -5.99 -14.62
N LYS A 294 -14.20 -6.19 -14.97
CA LYS A 294 -15.23 -5.16 -14.82
C LYS A 294 -15.86 -5.22 -13.43
N PRO A 295 -16.32 -4.08 -12.87
CA PRO A 295 -17.15 -4.09 -11.69
C PRO A 295 -18.38 -4.99 -11.93
N GLY A 296 -18.65 -5.87 -10.98
CA GLY A 296 -19.81 -6.77 -11.00
C GLY A 296 -19.53 -8.17 -11.54
N THR A 297 -18.32 -8.45 -12.04
CA THR A 297 -17.90 -9.83 -12.35
C THR A 297 -17.43 -10.56 -11.09
N LEU A 298 -17.54 -11.89 -11.08
CA LEU A 298 -16.93 -12.69 -10.02
C LEU A 298 -15.42 -12.43 -9.92
N GLY A 299 -14.73 -12.24 -11.05
CA GLY A 299 -13.31 -11.88 -11.10
C GLY A 299 -13.00 -10.56 -10.41
N GLY A 300 -13.80 -9.51 -10.66
CA GLY A 300 -13.67 -8.22 -9.96
C GLY A 300 -13.94 -8.31 -8.46
N ILE A 301 -14.88 -9.16 -8.02
CA ILE A 301 -15.13 -9.42 -6.60
C ILE A 301 -13.95 -10.16 -5.96
N PHE A 302 -13.42 -11.20 -6.62
CA PHE A 302 -12.24 -11.94 -6.12
C PHE A 302 -10.99 -11.06 -6.06
N LEU A 303 -10.83 -10.17 -7.03
CA LEU A 303 -9.72 -9.24 -7.05
C LEU A 303 -9.85 -8.18 -5.95
N ALA A 304 -11.03 -7.60 -5.75
CA ALA A 304 -11.28 -6.72 -4.61
C ALA A 304 -11.00 -7.46 -3.31
N ALA A 305 -11.47 -8.69 -3.20
CA ALA A 305 -11.15 -9.56 -2.10
C ALA A 305 -9.65 -9.85 -1.99
N LYS A 306 -8.85 -9.90 -3.08
CA LYS A 306 -7.38 -10.13 -3.07
C LYS A 306 -6.58 -8.89 -2.66
N ILE A 307 -6.89 -7.72 -3.20
CA ILE A 307 -6.27 -6.44 -2.82
C ILE A 307 -6.55 -6.18 -1.35
N TYR A 308 -7.82 -6.35 -0.98
CA TYR A 308 -8.19 -6.34 0.41
C TYR A 308 -7.64 -7.57 1.12
N TYR A 309 -7.43 -8.76 0.57
CA TYR A 309 -6.80 -9.89 1.29
C TYR A 309 -5.39 -9.55 1.75
N GLY A 310 -4.63 -8.71 1.04
CA GLY A 310 -3.37 -8.14 1.58
C GLY A 310 -3.58 -7.33 2.89
N VAL A 311 -4.76 -6.75 3.07
CA VAL A 311 -5.25 -6.01 4.25
C VAL A 311 -6.07 -6.88 5.24
N LEU A 312 -6.78 -7.89 4.73
CA LEU A 312 -7.77 -8.74 5.37
C LEU A 312 -7.21 -10.13 5.68
N ASN A 313 -5.91 -10.38 5.43
CA ASN A 313 -5.33 -11.70 5.60
C ASN A 313 -5.56 -12.11 7.05
N PRO A 314 -6.41 -13.12 7.31
CA PRO A 314 -6.69 -13.55 8.66
C PRO A 314 -5.38 -13.94 9.34
N VAL A 315 -4.44 -14.54 8.59
CA VAL A 315 -3.14 -14.95 9.09
C VAL A 315 -2.30 -13.75 9.51
N SER A 316 -2.21 -12.67 8.72
CA SER A 316 -1.44 -11.47 9.08
C SER A 316 -2.03 -10.70 10.26
N LEU A 317 -3.37 -10.63 10.35
CA LEU A 317 -4.06 -10.06 11.51
C LEU A 317 -3.74 -10.84 12.79
N TRP A 318 -3.81 -12.17 12.73
CA TRP A 318 -3.47 -13.03 13.86
C TRP A 318 -1.97 -13.07 14.15
N ASP A 319 -1.11 -12.94 13.14
CA ASP A 319 0.35 -12.85 13.27
C ASP A 319 0.72 -11.69 14.19
N SER A 320 0.19 -10.49 13.91
CA SER A 320 0.39 -9.30 14.76
C SER A 320 -0.04 -9.55 16.22
N ILE A 321 -1.18 -10.21 16.45
CA ILE A 321 -1.69 -10.49 17.79
C ILE A 321 -0.81 -11.51 18.55
N VAL A 322 -0.34 -12.56 17.87
CA VAL A 322 0.46 -13.62 18.52
C VAL A 322 1.93 -13.26 18.68
N THR A 323 2.39 -12.23 17.96
CA THR A 323 3.74 -11.65 18.05
C THR A 323 3.81 -10.48 19.03
N GLN A 324 2.69 -9.81 19.33
CA GLN A 324 2.67 -8.72 20.30
C GLN A 324 2.94 -9.23 21.73
N ASP A 325 3.98 -8.66 22.35
CA ASP A 325 4.42 -9.04 23.69
C ASP A 325 3.30 -8.88 24.72
N GLY A 326 3.08 -9.93 25.52
CA GLY A 326 2.10 -9.96 26.61
C GLY A 326 0.67 -10.38 26.24
N ILE A 327 0.22 -10.17 25.00
CA ILE A 327 -1.15 -10.52 24.59
C ILE A 327 -1.30 -12.02 24.33
N PHE A 328 -0.34 -12.63 23.64
CA PHE A 328 -0.39 -14.06 23.35
C PHE A 328 -0.45 -14.95 24.61
N PRO A 329 0.42 -14.75 25.63
CA PRO A 329 0.34 -15.52 26.88
C PRO A 329 -0.98 -15.30 27.62
N LEU A 330 -1.53 -14.07 27.59
CA LEU A 330 -2.81 -13.75 28.22
C LEU A 330 -3.97 -14.49 27.54
N LEU A 331 -4.04 -14.45 26.21
CA LEU A 331 -5.04 -15.19 25.45
C LEU A 331 -4.93 -16.68 25.70
N LEU A 332 -3.70 -17.23 25.64
CA LEU A 332 -3.46 -18.64 25.90
C LEU A 332 -3.94 -19.03 27.31
N LEU A 333 -3.70 -18.18 28.31
CA LEU A 333 -4.16 -18.39 29.67
C LEU A 333 -5.70 -18.40 29.74
N VAL A 334 -6.39 -17.41 29.15
CA VAL A 334 -7.86 -17.34 29.14
C VAL A 334 -8.50 -18.56 28.47
N TYR A 335 -7.99 -18.97 27.30
CA TYR A 335 -8.56 -20.08 26.53
C TYR A 335 -8.08 -21.47 26.96
N ALA A 336 -6.98 -21.58 27.71
CA ALA A 336 -6.59 -22.81 28.36
C ALA A 336 -7.30 -23.01 29.71
N LEU A 337 -7.61 -21.93 30.44
CA LEU A 337 -8.30 -22.00 31.73
C LEU A 337 -9.70 -22.61 31.59
N ILE A 338 -10.43 -22.24 30.54
CA ILE A 338 -11.83 -22.65 30.35
C ILE A 338 -11.97 -24.18 30.15
N PRO A 339 -11.18 -24.82 29.27
CA PRO A 339 -11.07 -26.28 29.20
C PRO A 339 -10.51 -26.88 30.49
N ALA A 340 -9.47 -26.29 31.09
CA ALA A 340 -8.85 -26.82 32.31
C ALA A 340 -9.83 -26.91 33.49
N LEU A 341 -10.68 -25.89 33.67
CA LEU A 341 -11.75 -25.88 34.69
C LEU A 341 -12.87 -26.90 34.41
N ASN A 342 -12.96 -27.41 33.17
CA ASN A 342 -13.95 -28.39 32.74
C ASN A 342 -13.33 -29.70 32.24
N PHE A 343 -12.10 -30.03 32.68
CA PHE A 343 -11.30 -31.13 32.12
C PHE A 343 -12.04 -32.48 32.09
N LYS A 344 -12.91 -32.75 33.06
CA LYS A 344 -13.74 -33.97 33.13
C LYS A 344 -14.72 -34.13 31.97
N ARG A 345 -15.07 -33.04 31.26
CA ARG A 345 -15.98 -33.04 30.10
C ARG A 345 -15.25 -33.09 28.76
N ILE A 346 -13.92 -32.97 28.74
CA ILE A 346 -13.14 -32.97 27.50
C ILE A 346 -12.99 -34.41 27.02
N ARG A 347 -13.52 -34.72 25.83
CA ARG A 347 -13.29 -36.00 25.17
C ARG A 347 -12.09 -35.89 24.25
N ARG A 348 -11.27 -36.95 24.15
CA ARG A 348 -10.14 -37.04 23.20
C ARG A 348 -10.56 -36.71 21.76
N ARG A 349 -11.78 -37.09 21.40
CA ARG A 349 -12.39 -36.77 20.10
C ARG A 349 -12.54 -35.27 19.87
N ASP A 350 -12.97 -34.51 20.88
CA ASP A 350 -13.23 -33.07 20.73
C ASP A 350 -11.90 -32.31 20.56
N VAL A 351 -10.84 -32.77 21.23
CA VAL A 351 -9.46 -32.25 21.05
C VAL A 351 -8.98 -32.50 19.61
N ALA A 352 -9.12 -33.74 19.12
CA ALA A 352 -8.72 -34.10 17.77
C ALA A 352 -9.49 -33.30 16.71
N LEU A 353 -10.82 -33.21 16.85
CA LEU A 353 -11.67 -32.43 15.93
C LEU A 353 -11.29 -30.95 15.91
N SER A 354 -11.03 -30.35 17.08
CA SER A 354 -10.69 -28.93 17.17
C SER A 354 -9.35 -28.63 16.48
N LEU A 355 -8.36 -29.49 16.69
CA LEU A 355 -7.05 -29.36 16.06
C LEU A 355 -7.12 -29.59 14.55
N THR A 356 -7.78 -30.66 14.11
CA THR A 356 -7.92 -30.99 12.69
C THR A 356 -8.69 -29.92 11.93
N ALA A 357 -9.80 -29.42 12.47
CA ALA A 357 -10.56 -28.34 11.84
C ALA A 357 -9.71 -27.06 11.71
N SER A 358 -8.96 -26.71 12.76
CA SER A 358 -8.06 -25.54 12.73
C SER A 358 -6.94 -25.70 11.70
N LEU A 359 -6.33 -26.88 11.61
CA LEU A 359 -5.32 -27.17 10.58
C LEU A 359 -5.89 -27.06 9.16
N VAL A 360 -7.06 -27.65 8.91
CA VAL A 360 -7.71 -27.64 7.59
C VAL A 360 -8.11 -26.23 7.15
N VAL A 361 -8.44 -25.34 8.08
CA VAL A 361 -8.77 -23.94 7.76
C VAL A 361 -7.51 -23.10 7.54
N PHE A 362 -6.54 -23.19 8.44
CA PHE A 362 -5.40 -22.25 8.42
C PHE A 362 -4.27 -22.65 7.48
N ILE A 363 -4.09 -23.94 7.15
CA ILE A 363 -3.07 -24.36 6.16
C ILE A 363 -3.39 -23.79 4.77
N PRO A 364 -4.61 -23.94 4.20
CA PRO A 364 -4.94 -23.32 2.92
C PRO A 364 -4.88 -21.79 2.95
N LEU A 365 -5.35 -21.16 4.04
CA LEU A 365 -5.27 -19.70 4.19
C LEU A 365 -3.83 -19.18 4.20
N ALA A 366 -2.90 -19.93 4.81
CA ALA A 366 -1.47 -19.64 4.80
C ALA A 366 -0.83 -19.88 3.42
N LEU A 367 -1.32 -20.84 2.63
CA LEU A 367 -0.83 -21.11 1.27
C LEU A 367 -1.32 -20.09 0.24
N ILE A 368 -2.45 -19.43 0.49
CA ILE A 368 -3.03 -18.39 -0.37
C ILE A 368 -2.46 -16.99 -0.02
N SER A 369 -1.84 -16.86 1.15
CA SER A 369 -1.15 -15.67 1.63
C SER A 369 0.18 -15.48 0.89
N GLU A 370 0.29 -14.45 0.04
CA GLU A 370 1.54 -14.12 -0.69
C GLU A 370 2.73 -13.83 0.27
N ASP A 371 2.44 -13.38 1.50
CA ASP A 371 3.46 -13.11 2.53
C ASP A 371 3.62 -14.23 3.57
N GLY A 372 2.80 -15.28 3.51
CA GLY A 372 2.72 -16.31 4.55
C GLY A 372 2.60 -15.76 6.00
N PRO A 373 2.61 -16.62 7.02
CA PRO A 373 2.92 -16.23 8.39
C PRO A 373 4.43 -15.94 8.55
N SER A 374 4.79 -14.93 9.35
CA SER A 374 6.18 -14.48 9.56
C SER A 374 7.16 -15.58 10.02
N SER A 375 6.66 -16.67 10.60
CA SER A 375 7.45 -17.89 10.88
C SER A 375 6.55 -19.10 11.12
N LEU A 376 7.13 -20.31 11.01
CA LEU A 376 6.50 -21.58 11.41
C LEU A 376 5.98 -21.55 12.87
N GLN A 377 6.69 -20.84 13.76
CA GLN A 377 6.30 -20.69 15.15
C GLN A 377 5.02 -19.87 15.29
N VAL A 378 4.89 -18.78 14.52
CA VAL A 378 3.68 -17.95 14.49
C VAL A 378 2.49 -18.74 13.97
N SER A 379 2.64 -19.49 12.87
CA SER A 379 1.55 -20.34 12.34
C SER A 379 1.06 -21.32 13.39
N ALA A 380 1.99 -21.96 14.11
CA ALA A 380 1.66 -22.90 15.17
C ALA A 380 0.90 -22.21 16.31
N LYS A 381 1.32 -21.00 16.73
CA LYS A 381 0.63 -20.19 17.74
C LYS A 381 -0.81 -19.88 17.32
N ILE A 382 -1.04 -19.46 16.08
CA ILE A 382 -2.38 -19.17 15.54
C ILE A 382 -3.26 -20.42 15.57
N ILE A 383 -2.76 -21.54 15.06
CA ILE A 383 -3.50 -22.82 15.02
C ILE A 383 -3.86 -23.30 16.43
N ILE A 384 -2.92 -23.22 17.38
CA ILE A 384 -3.14 -23.63 18.78
C ILE A 384 -4.23 -22.77 19.43
N LEU A 385 -4.16 -21.45 19.23
CA LEU A 385 -5.13 -20.51 19.79
C LEU A 385 -6.56 -20.82 19.31
N TRP A 386 -6.72 -21.03 18.02
CA TRP A 386 -8.00 -21.36 17.39
C TRP A 386 -8.51 -22.75 17.80
N ALA A 387 -7.62 -23.74 17.92
CA ALA A 387 -7.98 -25.06 18.40
C ALA A 387 -8.48 -25.01 19.87
N LEU A 388 -7.86 -24.20 20.72
CA LEU A 388 -8.28 -24.02 22.12
C LEU A 388 -9.62 -23.30 22.25
N ALA A 389 -9.88 -22.28 21.44
CA ALA A 389 -11.18 -21.60 21.44
C ALA A 389 -12.30 -22.48 20.90
N LEU A 390 -12.05 -23.24 19.83
CA LEU A 390 -12.99 -24.22 19.30
C LEU A 390 -13.27 -25.32 20.32
N LEU A 391 -12.23 -25.85 20.97
CA LEU A 391 -12.36 -26.84 22.04
C LEU A 391 -13.18 -26.31 23.22
N SER A 392 -12.96 -25.06 23.62
CA SER A 392 -13.72 -24.39 24.68
C SER A 392 -15.20 -24.26 24.32
N SER A 393 -15.49 -23.89 23.07
CA SER A 393 -16.86 -23.80 22.55
C SER A 393 -17.58 -25.15 22.56
N LEU A 394 -16.89 -26.22 22.10
CA LEU A 394 -17.43 -27.58 22.07
C LEU A 394 -17.66 -28.16 23.47
N THR A 395 -16.70 -27.97 24.38
CA THR A 395 -16.76 -28.50 25.76
C THR A 395 -17.92 -27.89 26.56
N LEU A 396 -18.25 -26.62 26.28
CA LEU A 396 -19.31 -25.90 26.97
C LEU A 396 -20.62 -25.81 26.19
N GLN A 397 -20.66 -26.32 24.95
CA GLN A 397 -21.78 -26.17 24.01
C GLN A 397 -22.25 -24.71 23.88
N LYS A 398 -21.30 -23.76 23.96
CA LYS A 398 -21.60 -22.33 23.96
C LYS A 398 -20.69 -21.61 22.98
N MET A 399 -21.30 -21.16 21.88
CA MET A 399 -20.63 -20.37 20.83
C MET A 399 -20.05 -19.05 21.34
N ARG A 400 -20.47 -18.58 22.52
CA ARG A 400 -20.00 -17.33 23.13
C ARG A 400 -18.49 -17.25 23.34
N TYR A 401 -17.80 -18.39 23.49
CA TYR A 401 -16.34 -18.41 23.74
C TYR A 401 -15.53 -18.27 22.46
N LEU A 402 -16.02 -18.85 21.36
CA LEU A 402 -15.50 -18.59 20.03
C LEU A 402 -15.69 -17.10 19.72
N PHE A 403 -16.91 -16.58 19.95
CA PHE A 403 -17.23 -15.16 19.78
C PHE A 403 -16.41 -14.21 20.66
N LEU A 404 -16.02 -14.62 21.88
CA LEU A 404 -15.17 -13.83 22.77
C LEU A 404 -13.72 -13.73 22.28
N LEU A 405 -13.17 -14.80 21.70
CA LEU A 405 -11.82 -14.77 21.09
C LEU A 405 -11.79 -13.79 19.92
N LEU A 406 -12.92 -13.74 19.22
CA LEU A 406 -13.12 -12.91 18.06
C LEU A 406 -13.37 -11.44 18.45
N MET A 407 -14.03 -11.14 19.57
CA MET A 407 -14.26 -9.75 19.97
C MET A 407 -13.01 -9.02 20.52
N LEU A 408 -11.96 -9.75 20.90
CA LEU A 408 -10.81 -9.18 21.60
C LEU A 408 -9.92 -8.29 20.71
N PRO A 409 -9.58 -8.69 19.46
CA PRO A 409 -8.86 -7.81 18.55
C PRO A 409 -9.71 -6.63 18.05
N PHE A 410 -11.02 -6.84 17.88
CA PHE A 410 -11.98 -5.77 17.60
C PHE A 410 -11.96 -4.69 18.70
N LEU A 411 -11.95 -5.11 19.97
CA LEU A 411 -11.81 -4.18 21.10
C LEU A 411 -10.47 -3.43 21.07
N MET A 412 -9.35 -4.09 20.71
CA MET A 412 -8.05 -3.43 20.62
C MET A 412 -8.01 -2.33 19.55
N VAL A 413 -8.60 -2.59 18.37
CA VAL A 413 -8.69 -1.61 17.28
C VAL A 413 -9.57 -0.42 17.68
N ILE A 414 -10.71 -0.68 18.34
CA ILE A 414 -11.57 0.37 18.87
C ILE A 414 -10.83 1.19 19.93
N PHE A 415 -10.12 0.54 20.86
CA PHE A 415 -9.35 1.24 21.88
C PHE A 415 -8.23 2.08 21.27
N ALA A 416 -7.56 1.59 20.21
CA ALA A 416 -6.55 2.36 19.48
C ALA A 416 -7.15 3.60 18.82
N GLY A 417 -8.36 3.48 18.24
CA GLY A 417 -9.11 4.62 17.70
C GLY A 417 -9.52 5.63 18.78
N ILE A 418 -10.03 5.16 19.92
CA ILE A 418 -10.39 6.01 21.07
C ILE A 418 -9.15 6.71 21.65
N ALA A 419 -8.01 6.01 21.68
CA ALA A 419 -6.74 6.55 22.15
C ALA A 419 -6.08 7.52 21.15
N GLY A 420 -6.68 7.75 19.98
CA GLY A 420 -6.15 8.64 18.95
C GLY A 420 -4.88 8.12 18.27
N LEU A 421 -4.56 6.83 18.42
CA LEU A 421 -3.39 6.20 17.79
C LEU A 421 -3.62 5.91 16.30
N VAL A 422 -4.89 5.85 15.89
CA VAL A 422 -5.34 5.67 14.51
C VAL A 422 -6.63 6.47 14.28
N SER A 423 -6.94 6.83 13.04
CA SER A 423 -8.17 7.56 12.73
C SER A 423 -9.43 6.74 13.01
N LEU A 424 -10.55 7.42 13.27
CA LEU A 424 -11.84 6.75 13.49
C LEU A 424 -12.28 5.94 12.27
N SER A 425 -12.04 6.47 11.06
CA SER A 425 -12.33 5.78 9.79
C SER A 425 -11.50 4.50 9.64
N TYR A 426 -10.21 4.55 9.98
CA TYR A 426 -9.33 3.37 10.03
C TYR A 426 -9.85 2.34 11.02
N ALA A 427 -10.13 2.77 12.26
CA ALA A 427 -10.60 1.89 13.31
C ALA A 427 -11.93 1.20 12.93
N LEU A 428 -12.87 1.95 12.33
CA LEU A 428 -14.15 1.41 11.87
C LEU A 428 -13.97 0.44 10.70
N PHE A 429 -13.12 0.77 9.73
CA PHE A 429 -12.81 -0.08 8.60
C PHE A 429 -12.17 -1.40 9.05
N VAL A 430 -11.07 -1.33 9.80
CA VAL A 430 -10.37 -2.51 10.34
C VAL A 430 -11.30 -3.34 11.23
N SER A 431 -12.18 -2.69 12.01
CA SER A 431 -13.19 -3.38 12.82
C SER A 431 -14.23 -4.13 11.98
N LEU A 432 -14.76 -3.50 10.92
CA LEU A 432 -15.72 -4.12 9.99
C LEU A 432 -15.08 -5.32 9.28
N VAL A 433 -13.88 -5.12 8.76
CA VAL A 433 -13.01 -6.14 8.19
C VAL A 433 -12.82 -7.31 9.14
N PHE A 434 -12.46 -6.99 10.38
CA PHE A 434 -12.20 -7.98 11.41
C PHE A 434 -13.45 -8.82 11.66
N VAL A 435 -14.63 -8.19 11.76
CA VAL A 435 -15.92 -8.88 11.92
C VAL A 435 -16.23 -9.79 10.72
N ILE A 436 -16.03 -9.32 9.48
CA ILE A 436 -16.30 -10.12 8.28
C ILE A 436 -15.41 -11.38 8.24
N VAL A 437 -14.10 -11.19 8.39
CA VAL A 437 -13.11 -12.29 8.40
C VAL A 437 -13.43 -13.30 9.51
N THR A 438 -13.72 -12.77 10.69
CA THR A 438 -14.12 -13.51 11.89
C THR A 438 -15.34 -14.40 11.66
N VAL A 439 -16.40 -13.85 11.04
CA VAL A 439 -17.62 -14.58 10.76
C VAL A 439 -17.33 -15.70 9.76
N ILE A 440 -16.56 -15.41 8.71
CA ILE A 440 -16.18 -16.40 7.69
C ILE A 440 -15.41 -17.57 8.32
N VAL A 441 -14.35 -17.30 9.09
CA VAL A 441 -13.55 -18.35 9.75
C VAL A 441 -14.42 -19.16 10.73
N SER A 442 -15.30 -18.50 11.48
CA SER A 442 -16.20 -19.18 12.42
C SER A 442 -17.18 -20.11 11.70
N VAL A 443 -17.76 -19.67 10.58
CA VAL A 443 -18.65 -20.48 9.76
C VAL A 443 -17.91 -21.68 9.19
N LEU A 444 -16.69 -21.49 8.66
CA LEU A 444 -15.87 -22.57 8.11
C LEU A 444 -15.53 -23.64 9.18
N LEU A 445 -15.08 -23.21 10.36
CA LEU A 445 -14.78 -24.12 11.47
C LEU A 445 -16.03 -24.88 11.91
N TYR A 446 -17.18 -24.22 11.98
CA TYR A 446 -18.45 -24.85 12.36
C TYR A 446 -18.90 -25.87 11.31
N VAL A 447 -18.91 -25.50 10.03
CA VAL A 447 -19.27 -26.40 8.93
C VAL A 447 -18.38 -27.64 8.94
N LEU A 448 -17.07 -27.48 9.15
CA LEU A 448 -16.14 -28.61 9.23
C LEU A 448 -16.43 -29.51 10.42
N VAL A 449 -16.63 -28.97 11.63
CA VAL A 449 -16.95 -29.77 12.81
C VAL A 449 -18.26 -30.55 12.63
N PHE A 450 -19.32 -29.90 12.12
CA PHE A 450 -20.60 -30.57 11.86
C PHE A 450 -20.52 -31.59 10.73
N GLY A 451 -19.75 -31.30 9.67
CA GLY A 451 -19.46 -32.25 8.61
C GLY A 451 -18.74 -33.50 9.11
N PHE A 452 -17.70 -33.33 9.94
CA PHE A 452 -16.99 -34.45 10.56
C PHE A 452 -17.88 -35.25 11.52
N GLU A 453 -18.78 -34.59 12.25
CA GLU A 453 -19.76 -35.28 13.08
C GLU A 453 -20.76 -36.11 12.27
N ALA A 454 -21.28 -35.57 11.17
CA ALA A 454 -22.22 -36.27 10.29
C ALA A 454 -21.60 -37.52 9.67
N VAL A 455 -20.37 -37.41 9.15
CA VAL A 455 -19.61 -38.55 8.59
C VAL A 455 -19.33 -39.62 9.65
N SER A 456 -19.00 -39.21 10.88
CA SER A 456 -18.76 -40.15 11.98
C SER A 456 -20.02 -40.89 12.43
N ARG A 457 -21.20 -40.30 12.29
CA ARG A 457 -22.49 -40.94 12.61
C ARG A 457 -22.94 -41.87 11.48
N GLY A 458 -22.73 -41.48 10.22
CA GLY A 458 -23.04 -42.30 9.05
C GLY A 458 -22.19 -43.57 8.90
N LYS A 459 -21.01 -43.65 9.54
CA LYS A 459 -20.19 -44.89 9.62
C LYS A 459 -20.62 -45.85 10.73
N LYS A 460 -21.58 -45.47 11.58
CA LYS A 460 -22.09 -46.28 12.70
C LYS A 460 -23.52 -46.80 12.49
N ALA A 461 -24.17 -46.39 11.40
CA ALA A 461 -25.37 -47.02 10.85
C ALA A 461 -24.92 -48.02 9.78
#